data_AF-A0A485PE17-F1
#
_entry.id   AF-A0A485PE17-F1
#
_cell.length_a   1.000
_cell.length_b   1.000
_cell.length_c   1.000
_cell.angle_alpha   90.00
_cell.angle_beta   90.00
_cell.angle_gamma   90.00
#
_symmetry.space_group_name_H-M   'P 1'
#
loop_
_entity.id
_entity.type
_entity.pdbx_description
1 polymer ?
#
loop_
_entity_poly.entity_id
_entity_poly.type
_entity_poly.pdbx_seq_one_letter_code
_entity_poly.pdbx_strand_id
1 'polypeptide(L)' 'MERPTNLPMTKLDVSSVTQHDVGIVRNKQSKGKILARRTNVSIEHSKHSESRDSFRKCVKEHDQRKKEAEEEGTWVQPKR' A
#
# COMPACT_ATOMS: atom_id res chain seq x y z
N MET A 1 -14.91 -7.75 23.67
CA MET A 1 -15.05 -7.72 22.20
C MET A 1 -13.66 -7.58 21.60
N GLU A 2 -13.01 -8.68 21.21
CA GLU A 2 -11.77 -8.59 20.43
C GLU A 2 -12.13 -8.12 19.02
N ARG A 3 -11.62 -6.96 18.61
CA ARG A 3 -11.77 -6.49 17.24
C ARG A 3 -11.04 -7.48 16.34
N PRO A 4 -11.68 -8.13 15.35
CA PRO A 4 -10.96 -8.98 14.44
C PRO A 4 -10.03 -8.09 13.62
N THR A 5 -8.73 -8.13 13.94
CA THR A 5 -7.68 -7.41 13.20
C THR A 5 -7.43 -8.12 11.88
N ASN A 6 -8.42 -8.16 10.99
CA ASN A 6 -8.26 -8.71 9.65
C ASN A 6 -7.42 -7.72 8.83
N LEU A 7 -6.10 -7.71 9.03
CA LEU A 7 -5.22 -7.07 8.05
C LEU A 7 -5.45 -7.79 6.72
N PRO A 8 -5.82 -7.09 5.64
CA PRO A 8 -6.08 -7.73 4.37
C PRO A 8 -4.81 -8.49 3.94
N MET A 9 -4.94 -9.78 3.66
CA MET A 9 -3.86 -10.69 3.25
C MET A 9 -3.08 -10.23 2.01
N THR A 10 -3.57 -9.17 1.36
CA THR A 10 -3.10 -8.58 0.11
C THR A 10 -2.08 -7.46 0.29
N LYS A 11 -1.88 -6.96 1.52
CA LYS A 11 -0.85 -5.94 1.76
C LYS A 11 0.53 -6.60 1.81
N LEU A 12 1.19 -6.56 0.66
CA LEU A 12 2.57 -6.98 0.46
C LEU A 12 3.45 -5.73 0.44
N ASP A 13 4.41 -5.66 1.34
CA ASP A 13 5.40 -4.58 1.37
C ASP A 13 6.76 -5.15 0.97
N VAL A 14 7.46 -4.42 0.09
CA VAL A 14 8.81 -4.78 -0.36
C VAL A 14 9.79 -4.30 0.69
N SER A 15 10.63 -5.19 1.20
CA SER A 15 11.59 -4.89 2.27
C SER A 15 13.05 -4.89 1.82
N SER A 16 13.40 -5.75 0.87
CA SER A 16 14.74 -5.87 0.33
C SER A 16 14.68 -6.24 -1.14
N VAL A 17 15.68 -5.84 -1.90
CA VAL A 17 15.83 -6.17 -3.32
C VAL A 17 17.22 -6.75 -3.49
N THR A 18 17.31 -7.94 -4.10
CA THR A 18 18.56 -8.54 -4.55
C THR A 18 18.59 -8.50 -6.08
N GLN A 19 19.70 -8.93 -6.68
CA GLN A 19 19.88 -8.89 -8.13
C GLN A 19 18.75 -9.61 -8.91
N HIS A 20 18.26 -10.73 -8.37
CA HIS A 20 17.28 -11.58 -9.05
C HIS A 20 15.95 -11.68 -8.31
N ASP A 21 15.89 -11.30 -7.03
CA ASP A 21 14.72 -11.49 -6.18
C ASP A 21 14.30 -10.23 -5.44
N VAL A 22 13.04 -10.23 -5.03
CA VAL A 22 12.44 -9.23 -4.16
C VAL A 22 12.01 -9.92 -2.87
N GLY A 23 12.52 -9.41 -1.75
CA GLY A 23 12.12 -9.82 -0.41
C GLY A 23 10.82 -9.13 -0.01
N ILE A 24 9.73 -9.88 -0.04
CA ILE A 24 8.39 -9.39 0.26
C ILE A 24 7.98 -9.80 1.67
N VAL A 25 7.49 -8.85 2.46
CA VAL A 25 6.83 -9.09 3.74
C VAL A 25 5.34 -9.26 3.51
N ARG A 26 4.81 -10.39 3.97
CA ARG A 26 3.37 -10.68 3.95
C ARG A 26 2.87 -10.92 5.36
N ASN A 27 1.70 -10.37 5.67
CA ASN A 27 0.94 -10.77 6.86
C ASN A 27 0.22 -12.10 6.59
N LYS A 28 0.66 -13.15 7.27
CA LYS A 28 0.07 -14.49 7.20
C LYS A 28 -0.67 -14.79 8.50
N GLN A 29 -1.92 -15.23 8.38
CA GLN A 29 -2.68 -15.75 9.51
C GLN A 29 -2.33 -17.23 9.76
N SER A 30 -2.02 -17.58 11.00
CA SER A 30 -1.84 -18.94 11.47
C SER A 30 -2.45 -19.09 12.87
N LYS A 31 -3.35 -20.07 13.04
CA LYS A 31 -4.02 -20.40 14.32
C LYS A 31 -4.48 -19.16 15.12
N GLY A 32 -5.16 -18.22 14.45
CA GLY A 32 -5.72 -17.02 15.07
C GLY A 32 -4.73 -15.86 15.30
N LYS A 33 -3.44 -16.02 14.99
CA LYS A 33 -2.42 -14.97 15.09
C LYS A 33 -2.01 -14.48 13.71
N ILE A 34 -1.63 -13.20 13.61
CA ILE A 34 -1.05 -12.62 12.41
C ILE A 34 0.46 -12.54 12.60
N LEU A 35 1.18 -13.19 11.69
CA LEU A 35 2.63 -13.18 11.66
C LEU A 35 3.12 -12.47 10.39
N ALA A 36 4.07 -11.57 10.54
CA ALA A 36 4.82 -11.02 9.43
C ALA A 36 5.82 -12.07 8.94
N ARG A 37 5.62 -12.59 7.73
CA ARG A 37 6.49 -13.58 7.10
C ARG A 37 7.21 -12.95 5.91
N ARG A 38 8.53 -13.14 5.84
CA ARG A 38 9.35 -12.73 4.70
C ARG A 38 9.46 -13.88 3.71
N THR A 39 9.28 -13.59 2.42
CA THR A 39 9.45 -14.56 1.32
C THR A 39 10.20 -13.87 0.19
N ASN A 40 11.18 -14.55 -0.40
CA ASN A 40 11.88 -14.05 -1.58
C ASN A 40 11.16 -14.56 -2.83
N VAL A 41 10.92 -13.67 -3.78
CA VAL A 41 10.24 -13.96 -5.03
C VAL A 41 11.07 -13.39 -6.17
N SER A 42 11.34 -14.19 -7.20
CA SER A 42 12.04 -13.70 -8.40
C SER A 42 11.29 -12.53 -9.03
N ILE A 43 12.04 -11.53 -9.53
CA ILE A 43 11.50 -10.31 -10.14
C ILE A 43 10.53 -10.65 -11.28
N GLU A 44 10.77 -11.74 -12.01
CA GLU A 44 9.91 -12.22 -13.11
C GLU A 44 8.49 -12.61 -12.64
N HIS A 45 8.38 -13.07 -11.39
CA HIS A 45 7.11 -13.50 -10.79
C HIS A 45 6.39 -12.38 -10.04
N SER A 46 7.03 -11.21 -9.90
CA SER A 46 6.45 -10.08 -9.18
C SER A 46 5.74 -9.14 -10.15
N LYS A 47 4.41 -9.04 -10.02
CA LYS A 47 3.62 -8.01 -10.71
C LYS A 47 3.38 -6.82 -9.80
N HIS A 48 3.40 -5.62 -10.39
CA HIS A 48 3.09 -4.41 -9.65
C HIS A 48 1.60 -4.30 -9.32
N SER A 49 1.27 -3.57 -8.25
CA SER A 49 -0.10 -3.44 -7.77
C SER A 49 -0.80 -2.21 -8.33
N GLU A 50 -1.80 -2.43 -9.19
CA GLU A 50 -2.66 -1.39 -9.77
C GLU A 50 -3.38 -0.54 -8.71
N SER A 51 -3.76 -1.16 -7.58
CA SER A 51 -4.40 -0.45 -6.46
C SER A 51 -3.44 0.55 -5.81
N ARG A 52 -2.15 0.21 -5.68
CA ARG A 52 -1.14 1.14 -5.14
C ARG A 52 -0.93 2.32 -6.09
N ASP A 53 -0.87 2.07 -7.40
CA ASP A 53 -0.64 3.14 -8.37
C ASP A 53 -1.83 4.08 -8.50
N SER A 54 -3.04 3.56 -8.55
CA SER A 54 -4.25 4.39 -8.52
C SER A 54 -4.34 5.22 -7.23
N PHE A 55 -3.95 4.66 -6.07
CA PHE A 55 -3.85 5.41 -4.82
C PHE A 55 -2.81 6.54 -4.90
N ARG A 56 -1.61 6.26 -5.43
CA ARG A 56 -0.56 7.28 -5.63
C ARG A 56 -1.02 8.40 -6.55
N LYS A 57 -1.75 8.09 -7.62
CA LYS A 57 -2.33 9.08 -8.53
C LYS A 57 -3.35 9.96 -7.78
N CYS A 58 -4.25 9.37 -7.00
CA CYS A 58 -5.23 10.11 -6.20
C CYS A 58 -4.56 11.07 -5.20
N VAL A 59 -3.46 10.65 -4.55
CA VAL A 59 -2.71 11.52 -3.62
C VAL A 59 -2.14 12.74 -4.35
N LYS A 60 -1.54 12.54 -5.54
CA LYS A 60 -1.00 13.64 -6.35
C LYS A 60 -2.08 14.62 -6.80
N GLU A 61 -3.20 14.12 -7.31
CA GLU A 61 -4.35 14.94 -7.74
C GLU A 61 -4.92 15.75 -6.57
N HIS A 62 -4.98 15.12 -5.40
CA HIS A 62 -5.47 15.77 -4.19
C HIS A 62 -4.53 16.87 -3.70
N ASP A 63 -3.22 16.65 -3.70
CA ASP A 63 -2.24 17.66 -3.31
C ASP A 63 -2.24 18.85 -4.28
N GLN A 64 -2.46 18.60 -5.58
CA GLN A 64 -2.63 19.65 -6.58
C GLN A 64 -3.88 20.49 -6.31
N ARG A 65 -5.04 19.84 -6.12
CA ARG A 65 -6.31 20.53 -5.82
C ARG A 65 -6.25 21.34 -4.53
N LYS A 66 -5.47 20.90 -3.55
CA LYS A 66 -5.23 21.66 -2.32
C LYS A 66 -4.42 22.93 -2.56
N LYS A 67 -3.40 22.87 -3.42
CA LYS A 67 -2.61 24.06 -3.79
C LYS A 67 -3.45 25.08 -4.56
N GLU A 68 -4.21 24.63 -5.55
CA GLU A 68 -5.13 25.47 -6.32
C GLU A 68 -6.20 26.11 -5.41
N ALA A 69 -6.72 25.36 -4.44
CA ALA A 69 -7.61 25.87 -3.40
C ALA A 69 -6.99 26.97 -2.53
N GLU A 70 -5.73 26.81 -2.16
CA GLU A 70 -4.99 27.80 -1.37
C GLU A 70 -4.76 29.10 -2.16
N GLU A 71 -4.45 28.98 -3.46
CA GLU A 71 -4.27 30.11 -4.38
C GLU A 71 -5.59 30.86 -4.66
N GLU A 72 -6.68 30.13 -4.89
CA GLU A 72 -8.03 30.69 -5.15
C GLU A 72 -8.78 31.05 -3.85
N GLY A 73 -8.19 30.85 -2.68
CA GLY A 73 -8.82 31.08 -1.37
C GLY A 73 -10.06 30.23 -1.09
N THR A 74 -10.24 29.13 -1.84
CA THR A 74 -11.44 28.28 -1.81
C THR A 74 -11.16 26.98 -1.07
N TRP A 75 -12.03 26.57 -0.14
CA TRP A 75 -11.86 25.32 0.58
C TRP A 75 -12.20 24.10 -0.29
N VAL A 76 -11.23 23.19 -0.51
CA VAL A 76 -11.46 21.90 -1.19
C VAL A 76 -11.70 20.79 -0.17
N GLN A 77 -12.72 19.95 -0.42
CA GLN A 77 -12.92 18.73 0.35
C GLN A 77 -11.89 17.65 -0.05
N PRO A 78 -11.00 17.24 0.87
CA PRO A 78 -9.88 16.34 0.58
C PRO A 78 -10.25 14.85 0.54
N LYS A 79 -11.44 14.48 1.02
CA LYS A 79 -11.87 13.09 1.15
C LYS A 79 -12.86 12.72 0.03
N ARG A 80 -12.72 11.50 -0.50
CA ARG A 80 -13.80 10.79 -1.19
C ARG A 80 -14.61 10.00 -0.17
#